data_AF-A0A2C9ELG8-F1
#
_entry.id   AF-A0A2C9ELG8-F1
#
_cell.length_a   1.000
_cell.length_b   1.000
_cell.length_c   1.000
_cell.angle_alpha   90.00
_cell.angle_beta   90.00
_cell.angle_gamma   90.00
#
_symmetry.space_group_name_H-M   'P 1'
#
loop_
_entity.id
_entity.type
_entity.pdbx_description
1 polymer ?
#
loop_
_entity_poly.entity_id
_entity_poly.type
_entity_poly.pdbx_seq_one_letter_code
_entity_poly.pdbx_strand_id
1 'polypeptide(L)' 'MSQGRAAFHHEHQQAASAEAQRLFAQKTVLQGAWLNWVAAQLYNLRPAAYASMVRRELQRLQEPPAS' A
#
# COMPACT_ATOMS: atom_id res chain seq x y z
N MET A 1 -7.93 8.19 22.43
CA MET A 1 -6.65 8.22 21.65
C MET A 1 -6.85 8.06 20.13
N SER A 2 -8.00 8.46 19.58
CA SER A 2 -8.29 8.41 18.13
C SER A 2 -7.73 9.59 17.33
N GLN A 3 -7.45 10.73 17.98
CA GLN A 3 -6.96 11.95 17.34
C GLN A 3 -5.68 11.74 16.52
N GLY A 4 -4.71 10.97 17.04
CA GLY A 4 -3.43 10.73 16.37
C GLY A 4 -3.53 9.81 15.15
N ARG A 5 -4.41 8.80 15.19
CA ARG A 5 -4.58 7.88 14.05
C ARG A 5 -5.23 8.58 12.86
N ALA A 6 -6.29 9.36 13.09
CA ALA A 6 -6.97 10.07 12.00
C ALA A 6 -6.05 11.12 11.35
N ALA A 7 -5.31 11.89 12.16
CA ALA A 7 -4.34 12.86 11.66
C ALA A 7 -3.21 12.18 10.86
N PHE A 8 -2.61 11.11 11.40
CA PHE A 8 -1.60 10.32 10.71
C PHE A 8 -2.11 9.77 9.36
N HIS A 9 -3.34 9.27 9.35
CA HIS A 9 -3.96 8.77 8.12
C HIS A 9 -4.14 9.88 7.09
N HIS A 10 -4.62 11.05 7.49
CA HIS A 10 -4.79 12.20 6.59
C HIS A 10 -3.44 12.67 6.01
N GLU A 11 -2.43 12.82 6.87
CA GLU A 11 -1.08 13.24 6.47
C GLU A 11 -0.44 12.27 5.46
N HIS A 12 -0.56 10.97 5.69
CA HIS A 12 0.12 9.96 4.87
C HIS A 12 -0.73 9.36 3.75
N GLN A 13 -1.98 9.80 3.56
CA GLN A 13 -2.90 9.19 2.60
C GLN A 13 -2.35 9.24 1.16
N GLN A 14 -1.88 10.41 0.75
CA GLN A 14 -1.33 10.62 -0.60
C GLN A 14 -0.06 9.79 -0.81
N ALA A 15 0.85 9.80 0.17
CA ALA A 15 2.08 9.02 0.13
C ALA A 15 1.79 7.51 0.04
N ALA A 16 0.86 7.00 0.85
CA ALA A 16 0.49 5.60 0.83
C ALA A 16 -0.12 5.17 -0.51
N SER A 17 -0.90 6.06 -1.13
CA SER A 17 -1.50 5.82 -2.45
C SER A 17 -0.45 5.79 -3.55
N ALA A 18 0.48 6.74 -3.57
CA ALA A 18 1.58 6.77 -4.52
C ALA A 18 2.49 5.55 -4.40
N GLU A 19 2.80 5.13 -3.17
CA GLU A 19 3.59 3.93 -2.93
C GLU A 19 2.87 2.67 -3.41
N ALA A 20 1.57 2.53 -3.14
CA ALA A 20 0.78 1.42 -3.66
C ALA A 20 0.75 1.38 -5.20
N GLN A 21 0.63 2.54 -5.86
CA GLN A 21 0.72 2.62 -7.33
C GLN A 21 2.09 2.18 -7.85
N ARG A 22 3.18 2.62 -7.19
CA ARG A 22 4.55 2.20 -7.52
C ARG A 22 4.71 0.68 -7.40
N LEU A 23 4.22 0.09 -6.32
CA LEU A 23 4.26 -1.36 -6.12
C LEU A 23 3.42 -2.09 -7.16
N PHE A 24 2.21 -1.60 -7.47
CA PHE A 24 1.31 -2.19 -8.45
C PHE A 24 1.86 -2.15 -9.86
N ALA A 25 2.53 -1.07 -10.27
CA ALA A 25 3.15 -0.94 -11.58
C ALA A 25 4.20 -2.03 -11.86
N GLN A 26 4.84 -2.58 -10.81
CA GLN A 26 5.81 -3.67 -10.94
C GLN A 26 5.16 -5.04 -11.19
N LYS A 27 3.82 -5.16 -11.09
CA LYS A 27 3.10 -6.42 -11.23
C LYS A 27 3.32 -7.08 -12.60
N THR A 28 3.35 -6.29 -13.66
CA THR A 28 3.56 -6.78 -15.04
C THR A 28 5.00 -7.20 -15.30
N VAL A 29 5.96 -6.55 -14.63
CA VAL A 29 7.40 -6.82 -14.76
C VAL A 29 7.79 -8.08 -13.99
N LEU A 30 7.37 -8.18 -12.73
CA LEU A 30 7.77 -9.27 -11.82
C LEU A 30 6.88 -10.52 -11.93
N GLN A 31 5.67 -10.37 -12.49
CA GLN A 31 4.75 -11.48 -12.72
C GLN A 31 4.56 -12.37 -11.48
N GLY A 32 4.83 -13.67 -11.56
CA GLY A 32 4.69 -14.62 -10.45
C GLY A 32 5.54 -14.30 -9.22
N ALA A 33 6.64 -13.54 -9.37
CA ALA A 33 7.47 -13.11 -8.24
C ALA A 33 6.91 -11.89 -7.50
N TRP A 34 5.91 -11.21 -8.07
CA TRP A 34 5.44 -9.91 -7.59
C TRP A 34 4.94 -9.95 -6.14
N LEU A 35 4.16 -10.97 -5.75
CA LEU A 35 3.60 -11.05 -4.39
C LEU A 35 4.70 -11.21 -3.32
N ASN A 36 5.70 -12.04 -3.57
CA ASN A 36 6.83 -12.23 -2.65
C ASN A 36 7.66 -10.95 -2.54
N TRP A 37 7.87 -10.25 -3.66
CA TRP A 37 8.57 -8.98 -3.67
C TRP A 37 7.78 -7.89 -2.91
N VAL A 38 6.47 -7.76 -3.13
CA VAL A 38 5.61 -6.82 -2.39
C VAL A 38 5.66 -7.10 -0.88
N ALA A 39 5.63 -8.37 -0.46
CA ALA A 39 5.73 -8.72 0.95
C ALA A 39 7.03 -8.21 1.58
N ALA A 40 8.17 -8.33 0.87
CA ALA A 40 9.45 -7.78 1.30
C ALA A 40 9.43 -6.24 1.37
N GLN A 41 8.80 -5.55 0.41
CA GLN A 41 8.66 -4.09 0.46
C GLN A 41 7.84 -3.65 1.68
N LEU A 42 6.66 -4.25 1.90
CA LEU A 42 5.78 -3.92 3.02
C LEU A 42 6.43 -4.20 4.38
N TYR A 43 7.28 -5.22 4.48
CA TYR A 43 8.03 -5.53 5.71
C TYR A 43 9.03 -4.43 6.10
N ASN A 44 9.60 -3.75 5.10
CA ASN A 44 10.55 -2.65 5.31
C ASN A 44 9.86 -1.31 5.61
N LEU A 45 8.56 -1.18 5.33
CA LEU A 45 7.82 0.05 5.60
C LEU A 45 7.59 0.25 7.09
N ARG A 46 7.96 1.43 7.58
CA ARG A 46 7.67 1.88 8.93
C ARG A 46 7.08 3.30 8.92
N PRO A 47 6.20 3.63 9.88
CA PRO A 47 5.67 2.76 10.94
C PRO A 47 4.69 1.71 10.40
N ALA A 48 4.36 0.69 11.20
CA ALA A 48 3.43 -0.38 10.80
C ALA A 48 2.03 0.14 10.36
N ALA A 49 1.62 1.29 10.91
CA ALA A 49 0.41 1.99 10.47
C ALA A 49 0.49 2.42 9.00
N TYR A 50 1.63 2.95 8.55
CA TYR A 50 1.86 3.32 7.15
C TYR A 50 1.85 2.09 6.24
N ALA A 51 2.56 1.02 6.63
CA ALA A 51 2.56 -0.25 5.89
C ALA A 51 1.12 -0.80 5.70
N SER A 52 0.27 -0.63 6.72
CA SER A 52 -1.14 -1.04 6.66
C SER A 52 -1.98 -0.15 5.73
N MET A 53 -1.66 1.15 5.62
CA MET A 53 -2.27 2.05 4.63
C MET A 53 -1.90 1.63 3.21
N VAL A 54 -0.61 1.43 2.93
CA VAL A 54 -0.13 0.99 1.62
C VAL A 54 -0.76 -0.33 1.22
N ARG A 55 -0.86 -1.31 2.14
CA ARG A 55 -1.52 -2.60 1.86
C ARG A 55 -2.98 -2.42 1.42
N ARG A 56 -3.74 -1.53 2.07
CA ARG A 56 -5.14 -1.27 1.71
C ARG A 56 -5.29 -0.59 0.35
N GLU A 57 -4.47 0.42 0.06
CA GLU A 57 -4.45 1.04 -1.27
C GLU A 57 -4.07 0.03 -2.35
N LEU A 58 -3.08 -0.82 -2.08
CA LEU A 58 -2.67 -1.86 -3.01
C LEU A 58 -3.76 -2.92 -3.22
N GLN A 59 -4.55 -3.23 -2.20
CA GLN A 59 -5.72 -4.10 -2.33
C GLN A 59 -6.79 -3.45 -3.23
N ARG A 60 -7.11 -2.16 -3.02
CA ARG A 60 -8.06 -1.43 -3.88
C ARG A 60 -7.67 -1.43 -5.36
N LEU A 61 -6.39 -1.28 -5.66
CA LEU A 61 -5.88 -1.32 -7.05
C LEU A 61 -5.99 -2.71 -7.70
N GLN A 62 -6.12 -3.76 -6.89
CA GLN A 62 -6.27 -5.14 -7.37
C GLN A 62 -7.72 -5.58 -7.46
N GLU A 63 -8.62 -4.92 -6.73
CA GLU A 63 -10.05 -5.18 -6.82
C GLU A 63 -10.55 -4.76 -8.21
N PRO A 64 -11.35 -5.61 -8.89
CA PRO A 64 -12.00 -5.19 -10.11
C PRO A 64 -12.89 -3.97 -9.80
N PRO A 65 -13.00 -2.98 -10.71
CA PRO A 65 -13.98 -1.91 -10.53
C PRO A 65 -15.36 -2.56 -10.36
N ALA A 66 -16.06 -2.20 -9.29
CA ALA A 66 -17.41 -2.71 -9.05
C ALA A 66 -18.29 -2.31 -10.23
N SER A 67 -18.83 -3.32 -10.93
CA SER A 67 -19.73 -3.17 -12.09
C SER A 67 -21.06 -2.52 -11.73
#